data_AF-A0A7R8WV39-F1
#
_entry.id   AF-A0A7R8WV39-F1
#
_cell.length_a   1.000
_cell.length_b   1.000
_cell.length_c   1.000
_cell.angle_alpha   90.00
_cell.angle_beta   90.00
_cell.angle_gamma   90.00
#
_symmetry.space_group_name_H-M   'P 1'
#
loop_
_entity.id
_entity.type
_entity.pdbx_description
1 polymer ?
#
loop_
_entity_poly.entity_id
_entity_poly.type
_entity_poly.pdbx_seq_one_letter_code
_entity_poly.pdbx_strand_id
1 'polypeptide(L)'
;MSGCTIGEGCNIGQNVVVSPGVTLGKNVKVQNNVSIYTGVNCEDDVFLGPSMVFTNVINPRSAVNRRNEYMETTVRKGASIGANATIVCGNDIGAYSFIGAGAVVVKEVKPYALVVGNPSRQIGWISEYGHRLTFDDTGIAECPESKEKYELKNNRVNKIT
;
A
#
# COMPACT_ATOMS: atom_id res chain seq x y z
N MET A 1 -9.88 -18.61 -5.78
CA MET A 1 -9.49 -18.11 -7.11
C MET A 1 -10.66 -17.97 -8.09
N SER A 2 -11.88 -18.48 -7.84
CA SER A 2 -13.01 -18.12 -8.71
C SER A 2 -13.28 -16.62 -8.64
N GLY A 3 -13.28 -15.94 -9.78
CA GLY A 3 -13.64 -14.53 -9.91
C GLY A 3 -12.60 -13.52 -9.38
N CYS A 4 -11.33 -13.90 -9.20
CA CYS A 4 -10.25 -12.91 -9.00
C CYS A 4 -9.52 -12.64 -10.32
N THR A 5 -9.00 -11.43 -10.48
CA THR A 5 -8.19 -11.04 -11.64
C THR A 5 -6.75 -10.86 -11.19
N ILE A 6 -5.81 -11.51 -11.90
CA ILE A 6 -4.37 -11.38 -11.67
C ILE A 6 -3.76 -10.87 -12.97
N GLY A 7 -3.20 -9.66 -12.93
CA GLY A 7 -2.57 -9.05 -14.09
C GLY A 7 -1.25 -9.72 -14.48
N GLU A 8 -0.79 -9.38 -15.68
CA GLU A 8 0.46 -9.88 -16.24
C GLU A 8 1.67 -9.51 -15.37
N GLY A 9 2.67 -10.40 -15.30
CA GLY A 9 3.92 -10.15 -14.58
C GLY A 9 3.81 -10.21 -13.05
N CYS A 10 2.67 -10.59 -12.49
CA CYS A 10 2.55 -10.78 -11.05
C CYS A 10 3.48 -11.89 -10.54
N ASN A 11 4.13 -11.64 -9.39
CA ASN A 11 4.93 -12.62 -8.68
C ASN A 11 4.24 -12.97 -7.36
N ILE A 12 3.88 -14.24 -7.17
CA ILE A 12 3.13 -14.71 -6.01
C ILE A 12 4.01 -15.69 -5.23
N GLY A 13 4.29 -15.35 -3.98
CA GLY A 13 5.08 -16.15 -3.05
C GLY A 13 4.33 -17.34 -2.47
N GLN A 14 4.95 -17.97 -1.48
CA GLN A 14 4.42 -19.13 -0.79
C GLN A 14 3.34 -18.74 0.23
N ASN A 15 2.36 -19.64 0.45
CA ASN A 15 1.27 -19.46 1.41
C ASN A 15 0.45 -18.17 1.20
N VAL A 16 0.25 -17.79 -0.07
CA VAL A 16 -0.57 -16.64 -0.45
C VAL A 16 -2.02 -17.07 -0.69
N VAL A 17 -2.95 -16.27 -0.19
CA VAL A 17 -4.39 -16.44 -0.46
C VAL A 17 -4.90 -15.21 -1.21
N VAL A 18 -5.52 -15.43 -2.37
CA VAL A 18 -6.25 -14.40 -3.11
C VAL A 18 -7.73 -14.76 -3.13
N SER A 19 -8.54 -13.94 -2.47
CA SER A 19 -9.97 -14.17 -2.31
C SER A 19 -10.76 -13.84 -3.59
N PRO A 20 -11.99 -14.37 -3.74
CA PRO A 20 -12.87 -14.00 -4.85
C PRO A 20 -13.11 -12.48 -4.93
N GLY A 21 -13.21 -11.96 -6.16
CA GLY A 21 -13.47 -10.55 -6.44
C GLY A 21 -12.26 -9.61 -6.29
N VAL A 22 -11.12 -10.13 -5.83
CA VAL A 22 -9.88 -9.34 -5.74
C VAL A 22 -9.31 -9.09 -7.13
N THR A 23 -8.92 -7.85 -7.40
CA THR A 23 -8.13 -7.46 -8.57
C THR A 23 -6.69 -7.16 -8.16
N LEU A 24 -5.74 -7.85 -8.79
CA LEU A 24 -4.34 -7.47 -8.82
C LEU A 24 -4.01 -6.95 -10.22
N GLY A 25 -3.47 -5.74 -10.29
CA GLY A 25 -2.95 -5.13 -11.51
C GLY A 25 -1.74 -5.86 -12.08
N LYS A 26 -0.99 -5.19 -12.95
CA LYS A 26 0.24 -5.70 -13.57
C LYS A 26 1.42 -5.59 -12.62
N ASN A 27 2.37 -6.52 -12.73
CA ASN A 27 3.63 -6.52 -11.97
C ASN A 27 3.49 -6.47 -10.44
N VAL A 28 2.34 -6.86 -9.90
CA VAL A 28 2.15 -6.90 -8.44
C VAL A 28 3.01 -8.01 -7.85
N LYS A 29 3.78 -7.67 -6.81
CA LYS A 29 4.63 -8.61 -6.08
C LYS A 29 3.98 -8.91 -4.74
N VAL A 30 3.50 -10.13 -4.58
CA VAL A 30 2.93 -10.64 -3.33
C VAL A 30 3.93 -11.59 -2.69
N GLN A 31 4.57 -11.15 -1.61
CA GLN A 31 5.54 -11.97 -0.89
C GLN A 31 4.86 -13.04 -0.02
N ASN A 32 5.69 -13.89 0.62
CA ASN A 32 5.20 -15.04 1.38
C ASN A 32 4.24 -14.67 2.52
N ASN A 33 3.28 -15.56 2.80
CA ASN A 33 2.33 -15.50 3.91
C ASN A 33 1.38 -14.29 3.86
N VAL A 34 1.01 -13.82 2.68
CA VAL A 34 0.07 -12.69 2.51
C VAL A 34 -1.32 -13.19 2.13
N SER A 35 -2.35 -12.72 2.84
CA SER A 35 -3.75 -12.98 2.51
C SER A 35 -4.43 -11.70 2.02
N ILE A 36 -4.94 -11.74 0.80
CA ILE A 36 -5.67 -10.64 0.16
C ILE A 36 -7.15 -11.01 0.17
N TYR A 37 -7.90 -10.35 1.06
CA TYR A 37 -9.30 -10.62 1.30
C TYR A 37 -10.21 -9.90 0.29
N THR A 38 -11.42 -10.39 0.10
CA THR A 38 -12.45 -9.69 -0.68
C THR A 38 -12.62 -8.27 -0.14
N GLY A 39 -12.65 -7.29 -1.06
CA GLY A 39 -12.63 -5.86 -0.74
C GLY A 39 -11.25 -5.21 -0.84
N VAL A 40 -10.17 -5.99 -0.93
CA VAL A 40 -8.82 -5.47 -1.15
C VAL A 40 -8.46 -5.57 -2.63
N ASN A 41 -8.12 -4.43 -3.25
CA ASN A 41 -7.69 -4.37 -4.64
C ASN A 41 -6.32 -3.71 -4.73
N CYS A 42 -5.44 -4.24 -5.57
CA CYS A 42 -4.11 -3.71 -5.81
C CYS A 42 -3.99 -3.26 -7.25
N GLU A 43 -3.60 -2.01 -7.48
CA GLU A 43 -3.26 -1.48 -8.79
C GLU A 43 -1.87 -1.98 -9.25
N ASP A 44 -1.41 -1.49 -10.40
CA ASP A 44 -0.14 -1.91 -11.00
C ASP A 44 1.08 -1.63 -10.10
N ASP A 45 2.12 -2.44 -10.24
CA ASP A 45 3.44 -2.26 -9.61
C ASP A 45 3.42 -2.25 -8.06
N VAL A 46 2.34 -2.70 -7.43
CA VAL A 46 2.22 -2.79 -5.98
C VAL A 46 3.16 -3.86 -5.41
N PHE A 47 3.82 -3.54 -4.29
CA PHE A 47 4.64 -4.48 -3.52
C PHE A 47 4.01 -4.77 -2.16
N LEU A 48 3.64 -6.04 -1.93
CA LEU A 48 3.15 -6.53 -0.65
C LEU A 48 4.26 -7.35 0.01
N GLY A 49 4.89 -6.79 1.04
CA GLY A 49 6.01 -7.39 1.78
C GLY A 49 5.62 -8.65 2.54
N PRO A 50 6.59 -9.49 2.94
CA PRO A 50 6.31 -10.79 3.52
C PRO A 50 5.56 -10.64 4.84
N SER A 51 4.54 -11.47 5.02
CA SER A 51 3.68 -11.51 6.21
C SER A 51 3.02 -10.17 6.57
N MET A 52 2.87 -9.24 5.61
CA MET A 52 1.97 -8.11 5.78
C MET A 52 0.51 -8.60 5.83
N VAL A 53 -0.33 -7.87 6.56
CA VAL A 53 -1.69 -8.27 6.90
C VAL A 53 -2.67 -7.20 6.45
N PHE A 54 -3.70 -7.61 5.71
CA PHE A 54 -4.93 -6.84 5.56
C PHE A 54 -5.95 -7.28 6.61
N THR A 55 -6.81 -6.36 7.02
CA THR A 55 -8.08 -6.71 7.66
C THR A 55 -9.22 -6.43 6.68
N ASN A 56 -10.44 -6.86 6.98
CA ASN A 56 -11.63 -6.58 6.17
C ASN A 56 -12.85 -6.14 6.99
N VAL A 57 -12.85 -6.38 8.30
CA VAL A 57 -13.88 -5.94 9.25
C VAL A 57 -13.20 -5.15 10.38
N ILE A 58 -13.76 -4.00 10.75
CA ILE A 58 -13.17 -3.10 11.75
C ILE A 58 -13.19 -3.71 13.17
N ASN A 59 -14.26 -4.43 13.51
CA ASN A 59 -14.53 -4.92 14.86
C ASN A 59 -14.96 -6.41 14.86
N PRO A 60 -14.10 -7.35 14.42
CA PRO A 60 -14.48 -8.75 14.29
C PRO A 60 -14.85 -9.37 15.65
N ARG A 61 -15.89 -10.21 15.67
CA ARG A 61 -16.29 -11.05 16.81
C ARG A 61 -16.74 -12.40 16.28
N SER A 62 -16.21 -13.50 16.82
CA SER A 62 -16.47 -14.85 16.30
C SER A 62 -17.95 -15.24 16.27
N ALA A 63 -18.72 -14.82 17.28
CA ALA A 63 -20.15 -15.08 17.37
C ALA A 63 -21.02 -14.18 16.46
N VAL A 64 -20.43 -13.17 15.82
CA VAL A 64 -21.17 -12.15 15.07
C VAL A 64 -20.77 -12.21 13.59
N ASN A 65 -21.75 -12.52 12.73
CA ASN A 65 -21.53 -12.53 11.29
C ASN A 65 -21.59 -11.09 10.75
N ARG A 66 -20.47 -10.61 10.22
CA ARG A 66 -20.30 -9.28 9.60
C ARG A 66 -19.86 -9.35 8.15
N ARG A 67 -20.24 -10.41 7.43
CA ARG A 67 -19.83 -10.63 6.03
C ARG A 67 -20.31 -9.51 5.09
N ASN A 68 -21.37 -8.81 5.47
CA ASN A 68 -21.94 -7.66 4.76
C ASN A 68 -21.29 -6.31 5.14
N GLU A 69 -20.34 -6.29 6.07
CA GLU A 69 -19.64 -5.09 6.54
C GLU A 69 -18.18 -5.05 6.08
N TYR A 70 -17.84 -5.80 5.02
CA TYR A 70 -16.49 -5.79 4.47
C TYR A 70 -16.18 -4.41 3.91
N MET A 71 -15.14 -3.78 4.48
CA MET A 71 -14.66 -2.48 4.05
C MET A 71 -13.67 -2.67 2.91
N GLU A 72 -13.78 -1.81 1.90
CA GLU A 72 -12.85 -1.82 0.79
C GLU A 72 -11.51 -1.16 1.15
N THR A 73 -10.45 -1.58 0.48
CA THR A 73 -9.11 -1.00 0.63
C THR A 73 -8.40 -1.11 -0.70
N THR A 74 -8.11 0.04 -1.30
CA THR A 74 -7.38 0.11 -2.56
C THR A 74 -5.92 0.42 -2.26
N VAL A 75 -5.03 -0.47 -2.71
CA VAL A 75 -3.59 -0.22 -2.75
C VAL A 75 -3.25 0.32 -4.13
N ARG A 76 -2.94 1.62 -4.17
CA ARG A 76 -2.74 2.36 -5.41
C ARG A 76 -1.39 2.04 -6.04
N LYS A 77 -1.25 2.41 -7.31
CA LYS A 77 -0.11 2.10 -8.17
C LYS A 77 1.22 2.36 -7.48
N GLY A 78 2.14 1.40 -7.57
CA GLY A 78 3.52 1.53 -7.08
C GLY A 78 3.67 1.62 -5.56
N ALA A 79 2.58 1.53 -4.79
CA ALA A 79 2.67 1.54 -3.34
C ALA A 79 3.40 0.30 -2.81
N SER A 80 4.23 0.51 -1.79
CA SER A 80 5.00 -0.54 -1.13
C SER A 80 4.57 -0.71 0.31
N ILE A 81 4.24 -1.94 0.69
CA ILE A 81 3.89 -2.29 2.06
C ILE A 81 4.98 -3.19 2.65
N GLY A 82 5.65 -2.70 3.69
CA GLY A 82 6.77 -3.39 4.32
C GLY A 82 6.37 -4.69 5.01
N ALA A 83 7.38 -5.51 5.30
CA ALA A 83 7.20 -6.78 5.99
C ALA A 83 6.47 -6.61 7.34
N ASN A 84 5.58 -7.54 7.67
CA ASN A 84 4.83 -7.55 8.93
C ASN A 84 4.02 -6.26 9.23
N ALA A 85 3.76 -5.42 8.23
CA ALA A 85 2.87 -4.27 8.39
C ALA A 85 1.39 -4.74 8.40
N THR A 86 0.53 -4.00 9.11
CA THR A 86 -0.91 -4.26 9.18
C THR A 86 -1.69 -3.09 8.61
N ILE A 87 -2.59 -3.36 7.67
CA ILE A 87 -3.51 -2.39 7.08
C ILE A 87 -4.91 -2.62 7.66
N VAL A 88 -5.38 -1.68 8.48
CA VAL A 88 -6.77 -1.67 8.93
C VAL A 88 -7.67 -1.30 7.75
N CYS A 89 -8.73 -2.09 7.53
CA CYS A 89 -9.62 -1.94 6.39
C CYS A 89 -10.31 -0.58 6.33
N GLY A 90 -10.79 -0.20 5.14
CA GLY A 90 -11.40 1.11 4.91
C GLY A 90 -10.40 2.25 4.73
N ASN A 91 -9.10 1.95 4.60
CA ASN A 91 -8.04 2.96 4.46
C ASN A 91 -7.25 2.72 3.18
N ASP A 92 -7.49 3.55 2.17
CA ASP A 92 -6.74 3.51 0.91
C ASP A 92 -5.25 3.83 1.13
N ILE A 93 -4.40 3.16 0.35
CA ILE A 93 -2.95 3.33 0.35
C ILE A 93 -2.56 4.07 -0.93
N GLY A 94 -2.18 5.34 -0.80
CA GLY A 94 -1.90 6.23 -1.93
C GLY A 94 -0.75 5.78 -2.83
N ALA A 95 -0.77 6.27 -4.08
CA ALA A 95 0.18 5.86 -5.11
C ALA A 95 1.63 6.16 -4.70
N TYR A 96 2.54 5.21 -4.95
CA TYR A 96 3.95 5.30 -4.61
C TYR A 96 4.24 5.60 -3.12
N SER A 97 3.26 5.42 -2.24
CA SER A 97 3.49 5.52 -0.80
C SER A 97 4.29 4.32 -0.29
N PHE A 98 4.97 4.50 0.83
CA PHE A 98 5.80 3.48 1.44
C PHE A 98 5.40 3.28 2.89
N ILE A 99 4.85 2.12 3.19
CA ILE A 99 4.53 1.67 4.54
C ILE A 99 5.74 0.92 5.09
N GLY A 100 6.35 1.44 6.16
CA GLY A 100 7.47 0.77 6.81
C GLY A 100 7.10 -0.58 7.40
N ALA A 101 8.12 -1.43 7.57
CA ALA A 101 7.95 -2.73 8.22
C ALA A 101 7.35 -2.58 9.63
N GLY A 102 6.46 -3.49 10.00
CA GLY A 102 5.78 -3.50 11.30
C GLY A 102 4.82 -2.33 11.55
N ALA A 103 4.56 -1.46 10.57
CA ALA A 103 3.65 -0.33 10.76
C ALA A 103 2.18 -0.79 10.82
N VAL A 104 1.36 -0.12 11.62
CA VAL A 104 -0.09 -0.36 11.70
C VAL A 104 -0.84 0.84 11.18
N VAL A 105 -1.37 0.72 9.97
CA VAL A 105 -2.07 1.77 9.25
C VAL A 105 -3.53 1.78 9.68
N VAL A 106 -3.96 2.89 10.29
CA VAL A 106 -5.33 3.08 10.82
C VAL A 106 -6.06 4.27 10.16
N LYS A 107 -5.44 4.88 9.15
CA LYS A 107 -5.93 6.04 8.38
C LYS A 107 -5.44 5.93 6.95
N GLU A 108 -6.15 6.52 6.00
CA GLU A 108 -5.69 6.65 4.62
C GLU A 108 -4.27 7.21 4.52
N VAL A 109 -3.51 6.69 3.57
CA VAL A 109 -2.12 7.10 3.32
C VAL A 109 -2.07 7.91 2.03
N LYS A 110 -1.46 9.09 2.09
CA LYS A 110 -1.33 9.98 0.93
C LYS A 110 -0.36 9.40 -0.11
N PRO A 111 -0.51 9.75 -1.40
CA PRO A 111 0.50 9.46 -2.41
C PRO A 111 1.89 9.95 -1.98
N TYR A 112 2.93 9.18 -2.31
CA TYR A 112 4.33 9.44 -1.98
C TYR A 112 4.65 9.51 -0.47
N ALA A 113 3.70 9.27 0.43
CA ALA A 113 3.95 9.36 1.86
C ALA A 113 4.83 8.20 2.35
N LEU A 114 5.80 8.51 3.21
CA LEU A 114 6.55 7.51 3.97
C LEU A 114 5.98 7.44 5.39
N VAL A 115 5.39 6.31 5.77
CA VAL A 115 4.74 6.12 7.08
C VAL A 115 5.36 4.95 7.84
N VAL A 116 5.51 5.09 9.16
CA VAL A 116 6.06 4.04 10.04
C VAL A 116 5.36 4.03 11.40
N GLY A 117 5.53 2.95 12.18
CA GLY A 117 5.09 2.87 13.57
C GLY A 117 3.68 2.31 13.78
N ASN A 118 3.28 2.16 15.04
CA ASN A 118 2.00 1.61 15.47
C ASN A 118 1.39 2.48 16.60
N PRO A 119 0.30 3.22 16.35
CA PRO A 119 -0.31 3.47 15.05
C PRO A 119 0.62 4.27 14.13
N SER A 120 0.49 4.09 12.82
CA SER A 120 1.41 4.69 11.85
C SER A 120 1.38 6.22 11.87
N ARG A 121 2.54 6.82 11.60
CA ARG A 121 2.73 8.26 11.44
C ARG A 121 3.55 8.51 10.20
N GLN A 122 3.19 9.56 9.47
CA GLN A 122 3.99 10.03 8.36
C GLN A 122 5.27 10.68 8.89
N ILE A 123 6.42 10.24 8.38
CA ILE A 123 7.75 10.76 8.76
C ILE A 123 8.45 11.46 7.59
N GLY A 124 7.84 11.49 6.41
CA GLY A 124 8.36 12.16 5.24
C GLY A 124 7.65 11.74 3.96
N TRP A 125 8.40 11.87 2.86
CA TRP A 125 7.96 11.56 1.51
C TRP A 125 9.02 10.74 0.80
N ILE A 126 8.62 10.02 -0.24
CA ILE A 126 9.46 9.11 -1.00
C ILE A 126 9.22 9.30 -2.50
N SER A 127 10.25 9.08 -3.31
CA SER A 127 10.15 9.07 -4.77
C SER A 127 9.53 7.77 -5.28
N GLU A 128 9.18 7.72 -6.57
CA GLU A 128 8.73 6.49 -7.25
C GLU A 128 9.78 5.36 -7.20
N TYR A 129 11.05 5.72 -6.97
CA TYR A 129 12.19 4.81 -6.87
C TYR A 129 12.49 4.37 -5.42
N GLY A 130 11.68 4.80 -4.44
CA GLY A 130 11.86 4.39 -3.05
C GLY A 130 12.94 5.19 -2.28
N HIS A 131 13.38 6.33 -2.81
CA HIS A 131 14.32 7.22 -2.10
C HIS A 131 13.58 8.29 -1.32
N ARG A 132 13.99 8.53 -0.06
CA ARG A 132 13.40 9.60 0.75
C ARG A 132 13.67 10.96 0.08
N LEU A 133 12.62 11.75 -0.11
CA LEU A 133 12.71 13.09 -0.66
C LEU A 133 13.07 14.10 0.43
N THR A 134 14.04 14.95 0.12
CA THR A 134 14.41 16.11 0.93
C THR A 134 14.09 17.35 0.13
N PHE A 135 13.12 18.14 0.59
CA PHE A 135 12.67 19.34 -0.09
C PHE A 135 13.51 20.54 0.34
N ASP A 136 13.89 21.38 -0.63
CA ASP A 136 14.53 22.66 -0.40
C ASP A 136 13.53 23.74 0.06
N ASP A 137 14.03 24.97 0.27
CA ASP A 137 13.21 26.12 0.70
C ASP A 137 12.14 26.52 -0.33
N THR A 138 12.27 26.08 -1.59
CA THR A 138 11.28 26.30 -2.65
C THR A 138 10.24 25.18 -2.74
N GLY A 139 10.39 24.14 -1.90
CA GLY A 139 9.50 22.98 -1.89
C GLY A 139 9.80 21.98 -3.00
N ILE A 140 11.00 21.99 -3.57
CA ILE A 140 11.42 21.05 -4.62
C ILE A 140 12.37 20.00 -4.06
N ALA A 141 12.20 18.75 -4.47
CA ALA A 141 13.11 17.65 -4.19
C ALA A 141 13.49 16.93 -5.48
N GLU A 142 14.72 16.43 -5.58
CA GLU A 142 15.19 15.60 -6.68
C GLU A 142 15.50 14.19 -6.17
N CYS A 143 15.02 13.17 -6.86
CA CYS A 143 15.36 11.79 -6.57
C CYS A 143 16.84 11.53 -6.92
N PRO A 144 17.65 10.99 -6.00
CA PRO A 144 19.08 10.79 -6.24
C PRO A 144 19.38 9.81 -7.37
N GLU A 145 18.51 8.82 -7.59
CA GLU A 145 18.66 7.78 -8.60
C GLU A 145 18.04 8.17 -9.95
N SER A 146 16.75 8.52 -9.97
CA SER A 146 16.03 8.79 -11.23
C SER A 146 16.22 10.20 -11.77
N LYS A 147 16.73 11.14 -10.95
CA LYS A 147 16.83 12.58 -11.26
C LYS A 147 15.48 13.27 -11.51
N GLU A 148 14.38 12.56 -11.25
CA GLU A 148 13.04 13.12 -11.31
C GLU A 148 12.84 14.11 -10.16
N LYS A 149 12.10 15.18 -10.46
CA LYS A 149 11.80 16.24 -9.52
C LYS A 149 10.36 16.14 -9.00
N TYR A 150 10.20 16.56 -7.77
CA TYR A 150 8.96 16.49 -7.02
C TYR A 150 8.72 17.84 -6.33
N GLU A 151 7.47 18.29 -6.31
CA GLU A 151 7.04 19.50 -5.62
C GLU A 151 6.18 19.15 -4.41
N LEU A 152 6.51 19.70 -3.24
CA LEU A 152 5.69 19.64 -2.03
C LEU A 152 4.85 20.91 -1.92
N LYS A 153 3.54 20.78 -2.12
CA LYS A 153 2.57 21.89 -2.02
C LYS A 153 1.34 21.47 -1.23
N ASN A 154 0.92 22.28 -0.28
CA ASN A 154 -0.26 22.02 0.55
C ASN A 154 -0.26 20.61 1.20
N ASN A 155 0.91 20.17 1.69
CA ASN A 155 1.09 18.85 2.31
C ASN A 155 0.71 17.68 1.38
N ARG A 156 1.02 17.84 0.08
CA ARG A 156 0.91 16.83 -0.99
C ARG A 156 2.14 16.93 -1.88
N VAL A 157 2.62 15.78 -2.33
CA VAL A 157 3.74 15.68 -3.27
C VAL A 157 3.21 15.34 -4.64
N ASN A 158 3.72 16.03 -5.67
CA ASN A 158 3.48 15.71 -7.07
C ASN A 158 4.82 15.62 -7.80
N LYS A 159 4.96 14.65 -8.68
CA LYS A 159 6.07 14.59 -9.64
C LYS A 159 5.88 15.68 -10.70
N ILE A 160 6.97 16.36 -11.07
CA ILE A 160 6.95 17.48 -12.04
C ILE A 160 7.77 17.23 -13.31
N THR A 161 8.63 16.21 -13.31
CA THR A 161 9.45 15.80 -14.47
C THR A 161 9.53 14.28 -14.53
#